data_AF-A0A428JXJ9-F1
#
_entry.id   AF-A0A428JXJ9-F1
#
_cell.length_a   1.000
_cell.length_b   1.000
_cell.length_c   1.000
_cell.angle_alpha   90.00
_cell.angle_beta   90.00
_cell.angle_gamma   90.00
#
_symmetry.space_group_name_H-M   'P 1'
#
loop_
_entity.id
_entity.type
_entity.pdbx_description
1 polymer ?
#
loop_
_entity_poly.entity_id
_entity_poly.type
_entity_poly.pdbx_seq_one_letter_code
_entity_poly.pdbx_strand_id
1 'polypeptide(L)'
;MTRIALFDNWIPFHIGNEVKHPLVDNPINWSEFTSSPNFKLVYDEGNHQEYRLEDRRAIDEIHRLLKFQTCPICRAQMAARERDFNESLFVCLRCGFWGGRGSRMDNVHEGIPFRGVLGFYKPLKPLQELSTEYLVTHLKRFPDALPKIGPKRAEKFVMDLLSDYLNCEVKPIGGFKDKGVDGYIIKGDEISSIVQIKWRENVKGAESVKVIREVAGTLLARGVPSGILVSNKDHFSKDAISDANSISNITIEKLGKMELQLIDYHNIIDMLDISNTLLTDNMKINDWIDIENAYDVFEGAMRLHEDFVKMFK
;
A
#
# COMPACT_ATOMS: atom_id res chain seq x y z
N MET A 1 -20.63 20.12 -1.90
CA MET A 1 -20.31 19.72 -3.29
C MET A 1 -19.17 18.71 -3.18
N THR A 2 -19.52 17.44 -3.01
CA THR A 2 -18.59 16.33 -2.73
C THR A 2 -17.98 15.93 -4.05
N ARG A 3 -16.67 16.15 -4.23
CA ARG A 3 -16.01 15.83 -5.51
C ARG A 3 -15.87 14.32 -5.66
N ILE A 4 -16.18 13.91 -6.88
CA ILE A 4 -16.16 12.58 -7.47
C ILE A 4 -14.75 11.99 -7.38
N ALA A 5 -14.69 10.70 -7.11
CA ALA A 5 -13.49 9.91 -7.14
C ALA A 5 -12.87 10.00 -8.56
N LEU A 6 -11.74 10.72 -8.70
CA LEU A 6 -11.09 10.88 -10.00
C LEU A 6 -10.54 9.52 -10.44
N PHE A 7 -11.12 8.95 -11.48
CA PHE A 7 -10.62 7.77 -12.21
C PHE A 7 -9.32 8.06 -13.00
N ASP A 8 -8.51 9.04 -12.61
CA ASP A 8 -7.40 9.50 -13.46
C ASP A 8 -6.10 8.68 -13.28
N ASN A 9 -6.02 7.80 -12.28
CA ASN A 9 -4.82 7.02 -11.99
C ASN A 9 -5.13 5.52 -11.82
N TRP A 10 -5.58 4.89 -12.91
CA TRP A 10 -5.59 3.43 -13.02
C TRP A 10 -4.73 3.00 -14.20
N ILE A 11 -4.12 1.83 -14.07
CA ILE A 11 -3.25 1.27 -15.10
C ILE A 11 -3.98 0.07 -15.71
N PRO A 12 -4.46 0.14 -16.96
CA PRO A 12 -4.93 -1.03 -17.68
C PRO A 12 -3.77 -1.92 -18.11
N PHE A 13 -3.98 -3.22 -18.07
CA PHE A 13 -3.01 -4.19 -18.56
C PHE A 13 -3.66 -5.51 -18.94
N HIS A 14 -2.83 -6.38 -19.49
CA HIS A 14 -3.23 -7.67 -19.98
C HIS A 14 -2.87 -8.74 -18.97
N ILE A 15 -3.84 -9.57 -18.56
CA ILE A 15 -3.58 -10.64 -17.59
C ILE A 15 -3.46 -12.02 -18.26
N GLY A 16 -3.71 -12.10 -19.57
CA GLY A 16 -3.72 -13.35 -20.33
C GLY A 16 -5.06 -14.09 -20.23
N ASN A 17 -5.06 -15.38 -20.56
CA ASN A 17 -6.30 -16.18 -20.67
C ASN A 17 -6.59 -17.00 -19.41
N GLU A 18 -5.67 -17.07 -18.45
CA GLU A 18 -5.75 -17.95 -17.29
C GLU A 18 -6.01 -17.13 -16.03
N VAL A 19 -6.87 -17.66 -15.14
CA VAL A 19 -6.99 -17.16 -13.77
C VAL A 19 -6.19 -18.08 -12.86
N LYS A 20 -5.13 -17.54 -12.25
CA LYS A 20 -4.37 -18.26 -11.23
C LYS A 20 -4.99 -18.05 -9.86
N HIS A 21 -4.88 -19.06 -9.00
CA HIS A 21 -5.36 -19.02 -7.63
C HIS A 21 -4.19 -19.14 -6.64
N PRO A 22 -3.55 -18.01 -6.26
CA PRO A 22 -2.36 -18.03 -5.41
C PRO A 22 -2.65 -18.68 -4.06
N LEU A 23 -1.70 -19.45 -3.52
CA LEU A 23 -1.92 -20.17 -2.24
C LEU A 23 -1.90 -19.24 -1.02
N VAL A 24 -1.16 -18.13 -1.10
CA VAL A 24 -0.91 -17.21 0.01
C VAL A 24 -1.40 -15.81 -0.36
N ASP A 25 -2.00 -15.12 0.60
CA ASP A 25 -2.41 -13.72 0.47
C ASP A 25 -1.22 -12.78 0.72
N ASN A 26 -0.31 -12.73 -0.25
CA ASN A 26 0.85 -11.84 -0.25
C ASN A 26 0.61 -10.68 -1.24
N PRO A 27 0.24 -9.48 -0.75
CA PRO A 27 -0.09 -8.35 -1.61
C PRO A 27 1.13 -7.74 -2.29
N ILE A 28 0.90 -7.09 -3.42
CA ILE A 28 1.90 -6.22 -4.04
C ILE A 28 2.27 -5.06 -3.12
N ASN A 29 3.55 -4.66 -3.13
CA ASN A 29 3.97 -3.37 -2.59
C ASN A 29 3.58 -2.26 -3.58
N TRP A 30 2.62 -1.42 -3.21
CA TRP A 30 1.97 -0.52 -4.16
C TRP A 30 2.86 0.65 -4.55
N SER A 31 3.57 1.25 -3.60
CA SER A 31 4.51 2.34 -3.88
C SER A 31 5.69 1.88 -4.70
N GLU A 32 6.22 0.68 -4.46
CA GLU A 32 7.29 0.09 -5.28
C GLU A 32 6.83 -0.16 -6.72
N PHE A 33 5.60 -0.66 -6.88
CA PHE A 33 4.99 -0.85 -8.20
C PHE A 33 4.81 0.49 -8.92
N THR A 34 4.20 1.47 -8.26
CA THR A 34 3.92 2.78 -8.88
C THR A 34 5.18 3.62 -9.12
N SER A 35 6.27 3.40 -8.36
CA SER A 35 7.55 4.06 -8.61
C SER A 35 8.34 3.47 -9.76
N SER A 36 8.04 2.22 -10.17
CA SER A 36 8.81 1.52 -11.19
C SER A 36 7.98 0.52 -12.02
N PRO A 37 6.83 0.90 -12.62
CA PRO A 37 6.05 -0.07 -13.39
C PRO A 37 6.80 -0.46 -14.66
N ASN A 38 6.80 -1.75 -14.99
CA ASN A 38 7.46 -2.22 -16.21
C ASN A 38 6.61 -1.98 -17.46
N PHE A 39 6.91 -0.91 -18.21
CA PHE A 39 6.28 -0.62 -19.49
C PHE A 39 7.17 -1.03 -20.66
N LYS A 40 6.56 -1.68 -21.66
CA LYS A 40 7.19 -2.06 -22.91
C LYS A 40 6.60 -1.30 -24.07
N LEU A 41 7.45 -0.70 -24.90
CA LEU A 41 7.05 -0.08 -26.15
C LEU A 41 6.50 -1.15 -27.10
N VAL A 42 5.28 -0.97 -27.58
CA VAL A 42 4.59 -1.90 -28.49
C VAL A 42 4.29 -1.28 -29.85
N TYR A 43 4.40 0.05 -29.96
CA TYR A 43 4.20 0.78 -31.20
C TYR A 43 5.03 2.07 -31.19
N ASP A 44 5.66 2.40 -32.32
CA ASP A 44 6.49 3.58 -32.50
C ASP A 44 6.38 4.09 -33.94
N GLU A 45 5.67 5.21 -34.13
CA GLU A 45 5.65 5.96 -35.39
C GLU A 45 5.94 7.44 -35.11
N GLY A 46 7.22 7.77 -34.99
CA GLY A 46 7.71 9.15 -34.89
C GLY A 46 7.29 9.83 -33.59
N ASN A 47 6.23 10.64 -33.63
CA ASN A 47 5.71 11.36 -32.46
C ASN A 47 4.62 10.58 -31.71
N HIS A 48 4.23 9.38 -32.19
CA HIS A 48 3.24 8.54 -31.52
C HIS A 48 3.90 7.26 -31.01
N GLN A 49 4.05 7.16 -29.70
CA GLN A 49 4.57 5.98 -29.03
C GLN A 49 3.51 5.39 -28.11
N GLU A 50 3.30 4.08 -28.23
CA GLU A 50 2.37 3.36 -27.38
C GLU A 50 3.07 2.23 -26.63
N TYR A 51 2.67 2.08 -25.37
CA TYR A 51 3.27 1.15 -24.44
C TYR A 51 2.25 0.16 -23.90
N ARG A 52 2.72 -0.96 -23.38
CA ARG A 52 1.94 -1.92 -22.60
C ARG A 52 2.63 -2.15 -21.26
N LEU A 53 1.85 -2.26 -20.18
CA LEU A 53 2.39 -2.74 -18.91
C LEU A 53 2.67 -4.26 -19.03
N GLU A 54 3.94 -4.64 -18.91
CA GLU A 54 4.40 -6.04 -18.79
C GLU A 54 4.98 -6.27 -17.39
N ASP A 55 4.15 -6.09 -16.37
CA ASP A 55 4.53 -6.22 -14.97
C ASP A 55 3.83 -7.41 -14.30
N ARG A 56 4.60 -8.44 -13.93
CA ARG A 56 4.06 -9.62 -13.25
C ARG A 56 3.46 -9.29 -11.90
N ARG A 57 3.99 -8.28 -11.20
CA ARG A 57 3.48 -7.86 -9.89
C ARG A 57 2.00 -7.46 -10.00
N ALA A 58 1.65 -6.72 -11.05
CA ALA A 58 0.27 -6.30 -11.32
C ALA A 58 -0.66 -7.47 -11.67
N ILE A 59 -0.17 -8.44 -12.47
CA ILE A 59 -0.93 -9.64 -12.84
C ILE A 59 -1.20 -10.53 -11.61
N ASP A 60 -0.17 -10.79 -10.82
CA ASP A 60 -0.26 -11.59 -9.60
C ASP A 60 -1.21 -10.93 -8.58
N GLU A 61 -1.21 -9.59 -8.50
CA GLU A 61 -2.13 -8.84 -7.66
C GLU A 61 -3.59 -9.02 -8.08
N ILE A 62 -3.91 -9.02 -9.38
CA ILE A 62 -5.29 -9.31 -9.86
C ILE A 62 -5.71 -10.72 -9.46
N HIS A 63 -4.85 -11.71 -9.66
CA HIS A 63 -5.13 -13.08 -9.23
C HIS A 63 -5.35 -13.20 -7.72
N ARG A 64 -4.57 -12.47 -6.93
CA ARG A 64 -4.72 -12.38 -5.47
C ARG A 64 -6.05 -11.74 -5.10
N LEU A 65 -6.42 -10.60 -5.69
CA LEU A 65 -7.68 -9.90 -5.45
C LEU A 65 -8.89 -10.79 -5.75
N LEU A 66 -8.87 -11.51 -6.87
CA LEU A 66 -9.95 -12.42 -7.24
C LEU A 66 -10.17 -13.55 -6.24
N LYS A 67 -9.11 -13.99 -5.55
CA LYS A 67 -9.17 -15.08 -4.58
C LYS A 67 -9.49 -14.60 -3.17
N PHE A 68 -8.71 -13.64 -2.67
CA PHE A 68 -8.73 -13.24 -1.26
C PHE A 68 -9.61 -12.02 -1.00
N GLN A 69 -9.80 -11.16 -1.99
CA GLN A 69 -10.61 -9.94 -1.88
C GLN A 69 -10.19 -9.04 -0.71
N THR A 70 -8.91 -9.06 -0.36
CA THR A 70 -8.31 -8.18 0.67
C THR A 70 -7.54 -7.07 -0.01
N CYS A 71 -7.57 -5.85 0.53
CA CYS A 71 -6.84 -4.72 -0.01
C CYS A 71 -5.32 -4.94 0.08
N PRO A 72 -4.52 -4.66 -0.97
CA PRO A 72 -3.08 -4.83 -0.88
C PRO A 72 -2.42 -3.85 0.08
N ILE A 73 -3.05 -2.69 0.29
CA ILE A 73 -2.47 -1.61 1.07
C ILE A 73 -2.91 -1.71 2.53
N CYS A 74 -4.22 -1.61 2.82
CA CYS A 74 -4.72 -1.59 4.21
C CYS A 74 -5.21 -2.95 4.75
N ARG A 75 -5.13 -4.01 3.94
CA ARG A 75 -5.55 -5.39 4.28
C ARG A 75 -7.04 -5.57 4.62
N ALA A 76 -7.85 -4.52 4.55
CA ALA A 76 -9.29 -4.60 4.75
C ALA A 76 -9.97 -5.48 3.68
N GLN A 77 -11.08 -6.12 4.05
CA GLN A 77 -11.94 -6.81 3.10
C GLN A 77 -12.50 -5.80 2.08
N MET A 78 -12.44 -6.15 0.80
CA MET A 78 -12.91 -5.31 -0.30
C MET A 78 -14.36 -5.63 -0.64
N ALA A 79 -15.11 -4.58 -1.01
CA ALA A 79 -16.44 -4.73 -1.55
C ALA A 79 -16.36 -5.18 -3.01
N ALA A 80 -17.05 -6.27 -3.34
CA ALA A 80 -17.20 -6.72 -4.72
C ALA A 80 -18.38 -5.98 -5.38
N ARG A 81 -18.19 -5.57 -6.64
CA ARG A 81 -19.31 -5.13 -7.49
C ARG A 81 -20.19 -6.33 -7.81
N GLU A 82 -21.50 -6.13 -7.82
CA GLU A 82 -22.42 -7.14 -8.35
C GLU A 82 -22.00 -7.51 -9.78
N ARG A 83 -21.88 -8.81 -10.03
CA ARG A 83 -21.24 -9.33 -11.25
C ARG A 83 -22.02 -8.88 -12.47
N ASP A 84 -21.38 -8.08 -13.31
CA ASP A 84 -21.66 -8.13 -14.74
C ASP A 84 -21.09 -9.45 -15.29
N PHE A 85 -21.70 -10.02 -16.33
CA PHE A 85 -21.47 -11.39 -16.79
C PHE A 85 -19.98 -11.72 -17.05
N ASN A 86 -19.15 -10.70 -17.33
CA ASN A 86 -17.73 -10.86 -17.65
C ASN A 86 -16.75 -10.06 -16.80
N GLU A 87 -17.21 -9.42 -15.72
CA GLU A 87 -16.39 -8.51 -14.93
C GLU A 87 -16.32 -8.92 -13.46
N SER A 88 -15.20 -8.60 -12.83
CA SER A 88 -15.01 -8.73 -11.40
C SER A 88 -14.20 -7.54 -10.93
N LEU A 89 -14.88 -6.59 -10.28
CA LEU A 89 -14.30 -5.38 -9.72
C LEU A 89 -14.42 -5.41 -8.20
N PHE A 90 -13.35 -5.01 -7.53
CA PHE A 90 -13.26 -4.91 -6.09
C PHE A 90 -12.81 -3.51 -5.70
N VAL A 91 -13.48 -2.93 -4.72
CA VAL A 91 -13.17 -1.60 -4.18
C VAL A 91 -12.96 -1.72 -2.67
N CYS A 92 -11.84 -1.20 -2.19
CA CYS A 92 -11.59 -1.04 -0.77
C CYS A 92 -12.31 0.21 -0.29
N LEU A 93 -13.40 0.04 0.48
CA LEU A 93 -14.17 1.16 1.01
C LEU A 93 -13.41 1.95 2.11
N ARG A 94 -12.27 1.44 2.58
CA ARG A 94 -11.44 2.07 3.61
C ARG A 94 -10.38 3.00 3.05
N CYS A 95 -9.72 2.62 1.96
CA CYS A 95 -8.65 3.43 1.37
C CYS A 95 -8.91 3.84 -0.07
N GLY A 96 -9.92 3.31 -0.75
CA GLY A 96 -10.18 3.65 -2.15
C GLY A 96 -9.23 2.98 -3.15
N PHE A 97 -8.38 2.06 -2.71
CA PHE A 97 -7.75 1.13 -3.65
C PHE A 97 -8.83 0.31 -4.36
N TRP A 98 -8.71 0.12 -5.66
CA TRP A 98 -9.60 -0.75 -6.43
C TRP A 98 -8.85 -1.48 -7.52
N GLY A 99 -9.42 -2.60 -7.94
CA GLY A 99 -8.88 -3.36 -9.05
C GLY A 99 -9.81 -4.47 -9.46
N GLY A 100 -9.55 -5.03 -10.62
CA GLY A 100 -10.42 -6.05 -11.15
C GLY A 100 -9.99 -6.61 -12.48
N ARG A 101 -10.75 -7.60 -12.93
CA ARG A 101 -10.63 -8.16 -14.27
C ARG A 101 -11.92 -8.00 -15.06
N GLY A 102 -11.78 -7.95 -16.38
CA GLY A 102 -12.90 -7.92 -17.30
C GLY A 102 -12.49 -8.30 -18.72
N SER A 103 -13.46 -8.26 -19.62
CA SER A 103 -13.27 -8.42 -21.06
C SER A 103 -14.31 -7.58 -21.78
N ARG A 104 -13.98 -7.08 -22.99
CA ARG A 104 -14.99 -6.46 -23.85
C ARG A 104 -16.13 -7.44 -24.16
N MET A 105 -17.36 -6.95 -24.24
CA MET A 105 -18.55 -7.78 -24.50
C MET A 105 -18.44 -8.65 -25.76
N ASP A 106 -17.78 -8.14 -26.81
CA ASP A 106 -17.62 -8.86 -28.09
C ASP A 106 -16.61 -10.01 -28.02
N ASN A 107 -15.79 -10.07 -26.96
CA ASN A 107 -14.60 -10.93 -26.87
C ASN A 107 -14.81 -12.22 -26.05
N VAL A 108 -16.00 -12.41 -25.50
CA VAL A 108 -16.31 -13.46 -24.50
C VAL A 108 -16.30 -14.87 -25.10
N HIS A 109 -16.41 -14.99 -26.42
CA HIS A 109 -16.53 -16.27 -27.12
C HIS A 109 -15.31 -16.64 -27.97
N GLU A 110 -14.26 -15.80 -28.00
CA GLU A 110 -13.11 -15.98 -28.92
C GLU A 110 -11.80 -16.37 -28.23
N GLY A 111 -11.81 -16.73 -26.95
CA GLY A 111 -10.58 -17.08 -26.21
C GLY A 111 -9.62 -15.89 -26.07
N ILE A 112 -10.16 -14.68 -26.11
CA ILE A 112 -9.39 -13.44 -26.03
C ILE A 112 -8.96 -13.19 -24.58
N PRO A 113 -7.72 -12.74 -24.38
CA PRO A 113 -7.15 -12.44 -23.08
C PRO A 113 -7.94 -11.44 -22.25
N PHE A 114 -8.06 -11.78 -20.96
CA PHE A 114 -8.65 -10.92 -19.95
C PHE A 114 -7.81 -9.67 -19.75
N ARG A 115 -8.49 -8.60 -19.36
CA ARG A 115 -7.92 -7.30 -19.01
C ARG A 115 -7.91 -7.17 -17.50
N GLY A 116 -6.85 -6.56 -16.98
CA GLY A 116 -6.69 -6.20 -15.58
C GLY A 116 -6.67 -4.68 -15.44
N VAL A 117 -7.17 -4.20 -14.31
CA VAL A 117 -7.07 -2.80 -13.91
C VAL A 117 -6.69 -2.72 -12.44
N LEU A 118 -5.73 -1.86 -12.12
CA LEU A 118 -5.38 -1.48 -10.75
C LEU A 118 -5.44 0.04 -10.66
N GLY A 119 -6.08 0.55 -9.61
CA GLY A 119 -6.26 1.97 -9.43
C GLY A 119 -6.49 2.36 -7.99
N PHE A 120 -6.47 3.67 -7.75
CA PHE A 120 -6.70 4.23 -6.44
C PHE A 120 -7.48 5.53 -6.53
N TYR A 121 -8.53 5.63 -5.72
CA TYR A 121 -9.37 6.81 -5.65
C TYR A 121 -8.75 7.89 -4.76
N LYS A 122 -8.68 9.12 -5.26
CA LYS A 122 -8.19 10.28 -4.50
C LYS A 122 -9.34 11.24 -4.22
N PRO A 123 -10.03 11.16 -3.08
CA PRO A 123 -10.94 12.21 -2.66
C PRO A 123 -10.13 13.46 -2.31
N LEU A 124 -10.55 14.63 -2.79
CA LEU A 124 -9.96 15.91 -2.41
C LEU A 124 -10.81 16.58 -1.33
N LYS A 125 -10.31 16.63 -0.09
CA LYS A 125 -10.74 17.64 0.89
C LYS A 125 -9.78 18.84 0.84
N PRO A 126 -10.24 20.08 1.07
CA PRO A 126 -9.35 21.21 1.25
C PRO A 126 -8.48 20.97 2.51
N LEU A 127 -7.16 21.05 2.34
CA LEU A 127 -6.19 20.82 3.41
C LEU A 127 -5.85 22.14 4.11
N GLN A 128 -5.64 22.09 5.42
CA GLN A 128 -5.10 23.22 6.19
C GLN A 128 -3.56 23.09 6.24
N GLU A 129 -2.83 24.18 5.93
CA GLU A 129 -1.35 24.18 5.76
C GLU A 129 -0.52 23.68 6.96
N LEU A 130 -1.11 23.62 8.16
CA LEU A 130 -0.41 23.20 9.39
C LEU A 130 -0.82 21.82 9.90
N SER A 131 -1.67 21.12 9.15
CA SER A 131 -2.21 19.81 9.52
C SER A 131 -1.24 18.67 9.16
N THR A 132 -1.33 17.55 9.89
CA THR A 132 -0.57 16.33 9.54
C THR A 132 -0.93 15.88 8.13
N GLU A 133 -2.17 16.10 7.71
CA GLU A 133 -2.71 15.85 6.37
C GLU A 133 -2.03 16.69 5.29
N TYR A 134 -1.62 17.92 5.59
CA TYR A 134 -0.79 18.73 4.69
C TYR A 134 0.63 18.17 4.58
N LEU A 135 1.25 17.77 5.69
CA LEU A 135 2.57 17.13 5.67
C LEU A 135 2.54 15.83 4.88
N VAL A 136 1.52 14.99 5.08
CA VAL A 136 1.26 13.77 4.32
C VAL A 136 1.13 14.08 2.82
N THR A 137 0.34 15.09 2.46
CA THR A 137 0.16 15.50 1.06
C THR A 137 1.43 16.07 0.43
N HIS A 138 2.19 16.85 1.20
CA HIS A 138 3.46 17.41 0.76
C HIS A 138 4.49 16.31 0.53
N LEU A 139 4.63 15.37 1.47
CA LEU A 139 5.55 14.23 1.36
C LEU A 139 5.15 13.28 0.23
N LYS A 140 3.85 13.14 -0.07
CA LYS A 140 3.42 12.41 -1.27
C LYS A 140 3.88 13.09 -2.56
N ARG A 141 3.78 14.42 -2.64
CA ARG A 141 4.20 15.18 -3.83
C ARG A 141 5.72 15.27 -3.96
N PHE A 142 6.41 15.21 -2.83
CA PHE A 142 7.86 15.33 -2.74
C PHE A 142 8.40 14.22 -1.84
N PRO A 143 8.36 12.95 -2.26
CA PRO A 143 8.75 11.81 -1.43
C PRO A 143 10.24 11.88 -1.04
N ASP A 144 11.08 12.49 -1.89
CA ASP A 144 12.49 12.81 -1.59
C ASP A 144 12.69 13.81 -0.43
N ALA A 145 11.62 14.43 0.08
CA ALA A 145 11.67 15.28 1.27
C ALA A 145 11.52 14.48 2.57
N LEU A 146 11.05 13.24 2.52
CA LEU A 146 10.89 12.35 3.69
C LEU A 146 12.18 12.22 4.55
N PRO A 147 13.37 12.02 3.96
CA PRO A 147 14.61 11.87 4.75
C PRO A 147 15.06 13.17 5.42
N LYS A 148 14.55 14.32 4.94
CA LYS A 148 14.89 15.66 5.43
C LYS A 148 14.13 16.01 6.71
N ILE A 149 13.15 15.18 7.10
CA ILE A 149 12.47 15.31 8.39
C ILE A 149 13.47 14.94 9.49
N GLY A 150 13.71 15.85 10.43
CA GLY A 150 14.58 15.58 11.56
C GLY A 150 14.06 14.41 12.43
N PRO A 151 14.92 13.58 13.05
CA PRO A 151 14.52 12.34 13.73
C PRO A 151 13.37 12.49 14.73
N LYS A 152 13.42 13.49 15.61
CA LYS A 152 12.34 13.76 16.59
C LYS A 152 11.00 14.09 15.93
N ARG A 153 11.03 14.80 14.80
CA ARG A 153 9.81 15.14 14.05
C ARG A 153 9.31 13.91 13.29
N ALA A 154 10.22 13.06 12.82
CA ALA A 154 9.88 11.81 12.16
C ALA A 154 9.23 10.81 13.12
N GLU A 155 9.72 10.72 14.36
CA GLU A 155 9.09 9.92 15.41
C GLU A 155 7.62 10.30 15.59
N LYS A 156 7.34 11.59 15.87
CA LYS A 156 5.97 12.08 16.00
C LYS A 156 5.13 11.80 14.75
N PHE A 157 5.66 12.12 13.58
CA PHE A 157 4.98 11.92 12.30
C PHE A 157 4.61 10.45 12.06
N VAL A 158 5.52 9.52 12.32
CA VAL A 158 5.26 8.08 12.16
C VAL A 158 4.23 7.59 13.19
N MET A 159 4.23 8.10 14.42
CA MET A 159 3.19 7.76 15.40
C MET A 159 1.81 8.23 14.94
N ASP A 160 1.70 9.48 14.48
CA ASP A 160 0.46 10.03 13.94
C ASP A 160 0.01 9.20 12.72
N LEU A 161 0.93 8.88 11.80
CA LEU A 161 0.67 8.06 10.61
C LEU A 161 0.19 6.64 10.97
N LEU A 162 0.82 5.98 11.94
CA LEU A 162 0.42 4.66 12.41
C LEU A 162 -0.94 4.69 13.10
N SER A 163 -1.21 5.72 13.91
CA SER A 163 -2.49 5.94 14.56
C SER A 163 -3.62 6.02 13.52
N ASP A 164 -3.43 6.84 12.49
CA ASP A 164 -4.39 7.01 11.39
C ASP A 164 -4.54 5.71 10.58
N TYR A 165 -3.42 5.10 10.18
CA TYR A 165 -3.40 3.91 9.33
C TYR A 165 -3.97 2.66 10.03
N LEU A 166 -3.68 2.44 11.31
CA LEU A 166 -4.17 1.29 12.07
C LEU A 166 -5.52 1.55 12.75
N ASN A 167 -5.96 2.81 12.79
CA ASN A 167 -7.16 3.24 13.52
C ASN A 167 -7.10 2.80 14.99
N CYS A 168 -5.98 3.05 15.65
CA CYS A 168 -5.71 2.68 17.05
C CYS A 168 -5.00 3.81 17.79
N GLU A 169 -5.03 3.77 19.13
CA GLU A 169 -4.28 4.73 19.94
C GLU A 169 -2.78 4.37 19.94
N VAL A 170 -1.96 5.29 19.43
CA VAL A 170 -0.50 5.20 19.47
C VAL A 170 0.03 6.27 20.42
N LYS A 171 0.68 5.85 21.52
CA LYS A 171 1.27 6.79 22.50
C LYS A 171 2.79 6.88 22.31
N PRO A 172 3.34 8.10 22.12
CA PRO A 172 4.79 8.28 22.16
C PRO A 172 5.31 8.05 23.57
N ILE A 173 6.55 7.55 23.69
CA ILE A 173 7.25 7.58 24.97
C ILE A 173 7.81 8.98 25.19
N GLY A 174 7.56 9.54 26.37
CA GLY A 174 8.18 10.81 26.77
C GLY A 174 9.50 10.55 27.49
N GLY A 175 10.63 10.94 26.91
CA GLY A 175 11.90 10.94 27.64
C GLY A 175 13.16 10.98 26.78
N PHE A 176 14.25 11.48 27.35
CA PHE A 176 15.59 11.30 26.79
C PHE A 176 16.17 10.05 27.48
N LYS A 177 16.15 8.87 26.80
CA LYS A 177 16.80 7.56 27.11
C LYS A 177 15.84 6.34 27.05
N ASP A 178 15.09 6.17 25.96
CA ASP A 178 13.98 5.19 25.94
C ASP A 178 14.36 3.74 25.57
N LYS A 179 15.62 3.35 25.82
CA LYS A 179 16.12 1.95 25.74
C LYS A 179 15.63 1.17 24.49
N GLY A 180 15.48 1.84 23.35
CA GLY A 180 15.06 1.21 22.10
C GLY A 180 13.55 1.17 21.82
N VAL A 181 12.71 1.90 22.57
CA VAL A 181 11.28 2.06 22.24
C VAL A 181 10.96 3.52 22.00
N ASP A 182 10.26 3.81 20.90
CA ASP A 182 9.85 5.18 20.56
C ASP A 182 8.35 5.39 20.85
N GLY A 183 7.53 4.33 20.84
CA GLY A 183 6.11 4.40 21.18
C GLY A 183 5.45 3.06 21.48
N TYR A 184 4.17 3.12 21.83
CA TYR A 184 3.32 1.97 22.12
C TYR A 184 2.02 2.04 21.35
N ILE A 185 1.56 0.90 20.85
CA ILE A 185 0.17 0.70 20.46
C ILE A 185 -0.60 0.19 21.68
N ILE A 186 -1.72 0.84 21.97
CA ILE A 186 -2.56 0.50 23.12
C ILE A 186 -3.87 -0.09 22.63
N LYS A 187 -4.26 -1.22 23.23
CA LYS A 187 -5.54 -1.87 22.97
C LYS A 187 -6.26 -2.08 24.31
N GLY A 188 -7.30 -1.29 24.56
CA GLY A 188 -7.89 -1.20 25.90
C GLY A 188 -6.92 -0.48 26.84
N ASP A 189 -6.55 -1.11 27.96
CA ASP A 189 -5.62 -0.56 28.96
C ASP A 189 -4.22 -1.19 28.90
N GLU A 190 -3.97 -2.09 27.93
CA GLU A 190 -2.71 -2.84 27.81
C GLU A 190 -1.89 -2.42 26.59
N ILE A 191 -0.56 -2.49 26.73
CA ILE A 191 0.38 -2.32 25.61
C ILE A 191 0.28 -3.56 24.74
N SER A 192 -0.27 -3.41 23.53
CA SER A 192 -0.36 -4.52 22.58
C SER A 192 0.94 -4.70 21.81
N SER A 193 1.59 -3.60 21.41
CA SER A 193 2.78 -3.62 20.57
C SER A 193 3.74 -2.48 20.91
N ILE A 194 5.03 -2.75 20.73
CA ILE A 194 6.11 -1.77 20.83
C ILE A 194 6.41 -1.20 19.45
N VAL A 195 6.59 0.11 19.33
CA VAL A 195 7.01 0.77 18.09
C VAL A 195 8.45 1.27 18.26
N GLN A 196 9.33 0.87 17.33
CA GLN A 196 10.68 1.40 17.22
C GLN A 196 10.90 2.00 15.83
N ILE A 197 11.48 3.20 15.78
CA ILE A 197 11.67 4.02 14.58
C ILE A 197 13.16 4.25 14.37
N LYS A 198 13.66 3.86 13.20
CA LYS A 198 15.03 4.15 12.75
C LYS A 198 14.99 5.09 11.56
N TRP A 199 15.06 6.39 11.85
CA TRP A 199 15.15 7.40 10.81
C TRP A 199 16.59 7.64 10.38
N ARG A 200 16.87 7.50 9.09
CA ARG A 200 18.21 7.61 8.47
C ARG A 200 18.23 8.78 7.49
N GLU A 201 19.32 9.53 7.47
CA GLU A 201 19.53 10.57 6.45
C GLU A 201 19.69 9.94 5.06
N ASN A 202 20.42 8.82 4.97
CA ASN A 202 20.56 8.06 3.74
C ASN A 202 19.49 6.97 3.67
N VAL A 203 18.50 7.16 2.81
CA VAL A 203 17.44 6.17 2.54
C VAL A 203 17.91 5.01 1.66
N LYS A 204 18.93 5.23 0.82
CA LYS A 204 19.38 4.21 -0.13
C LYS A 204 19.96 2.99 0.60
N GLY A 205 19.64 1.82 0.05
CA GLY A 205 20.11 0.52 0.53
C GLY A 205 19.29 -0.05 1.68
N ALA A 206 19.72 -1.23 2.14
CA ALA A 206 18.94 -2.03 3.06
C ALA A 206 19.15 -1.66 4.54
N GLU A 207 18.11 -1.77 5.36
CA GLU A 207 18.26 -1.83 6.81
C GLU A 207 18.75 -3.22 7.26
N SER A 208 19.60 -3.23 8.27
CA SER A 208 20.42 -4.39 8.63
C SER A 208 19.78 -5.28 9.72
N VAL A 209 20.23 -6.53 9.77
CA VAL A 209 19.88 -7.53 10.81
C VAL A 209 20.09 -7.01 12.23
N LYS A 210 21.09 -6.13 12.44
CA LYS A 210 21.40 -5.57 13.75
C LYS A 210 20.18 -4.90 14.38
N VAL A 211 19.41 -4.14 13.59
CA VAL A 211 18.24 -3.43 14.09
C VAL A 211 17.11 -4.40 14.45
N ILE A 212 16.93 -5.46 13.67
CA ILE A 212 15.93 -6.51 13.95
C ILE A 212 16.18 -7.14 15.32
N ARG A 213 17.43 -7.49 15.60
CA ARG A 213 17.84 -8.10 16.87
C ARG A 213 17.72 -7.13 18.06
N GLU A 214 17.92 -5.84 17.83
CA GLU A 214 17.73 -4.79 18.85
C GLU A 214 16.25 -4.71 19.28
N VAL A 215 15.32 -4.69 18.32
CA VAL A 215 13.87 -4.71 18.60
C VAL A 215 13.49 -5.99 19.31
N ALA A 216 13.94 -7.14 18.82
CA ALA A 216 13.62 -8.44 19.42
C ALA A 216 14.08 -8.53 20.87
N GLY A 217 15.30 -8.06 21.18
CA GLY A 217 15.78 -7.96 22.55
C GLY A 217 14.92 -7.04 23.42
N THR A 218 14.41 -5.96 22.84
CA THR A 218 13.51 -5.01 23.51
C THR A 218 12.15 -5.64 23.83
N LEU A 219 11.56 -6.38 22.90
CA LEU A 219 10.30 -7.12 23.09
C LEU A 219 10.42 -8.09 24.29
N LEU A 220 11.48 -8.90 24.30
CA LEU A 220 11.76 -9.84 25.38
C LEU A 220 11.97 -9.13 26.73
N ALA A 221 12.78 -8.07 26.75
CA ALA A 221 13.08 -7.33 27.97
C ALA A 221 11.86 -6.62 28.56
N ARG A 222 10.86 -6.29 27.75
CA ARG A 222 9.61 -5.64 28.18
C ARG A 222 8.45 -6.61 28.39
N GLY A 223 8.61 -7.89 28.05
CA GLY A 223 7.53 -8.86 28.12
C GLY A 223 6.36 -8.51 27.20
N VAL A 224 6.63 -7.93 26.02
CA VAL A 224 5.61 -7.64 25.00
C VAL A 224 5.88 -8.52 23.79
N PRO A 225 4.91 -9.34 23.33
CA PRO A 225 5.16 -10.30 22.25
C PRO A 225 5.20 -9.67 20.86
N SER A 226 4.64 -8.47 20.69
CA SER A 226 4.47 -7.82 19.39
C SER A 226 5.26 -6.53 19.26
N GLY A 227 5.90 -6.34 18.10
CA GLY A 227 6.65 -5.13 17.75
C GLY A 227 6.45 -4.68 16.31
N ILE A 228 6.57 -3.37 16.10
CA ILE A 228 6.64 -2.73 14.80
C ILE A 228 7.97 -1.99 14.70
N LEU A 229 8.79 -2.38 13.73
CA LEU A 229 10.00 -1.67 13.37
C LEU A 229 9.76 -0.84 12.11
N VAL A 230 9.85 0.48 12.26
CA VAL A 230 9.76 1.43 11.16
C VAL A 230 11.15 1.90 10.78
N SER A 231 11.50 1.83 9.49
CA SER A 231 12.72 2.39 8.93
C SER A 231 12.37 3.17 7.68
N ASN A 232 12.98 4.35 7.50
CA ASN A 232 12.86 5.07 6.22
C ASN A 232 13.89 4.60 5.19
N LYS A 233 14.60 3.49 5.43
CA LYS A 233 15.41 2.82 4.40
C LYS A 233 14.50 2.27 3.30
N ASP A 234 15.03 2.24 2.09
CA ASP A 234 14.39 1.71 0.88
C ASP A 234 13.72 0.36 1.13
N HIS A 235 14.45 -0.59 1.73
CA HIS A 235 13.94 -1.91 2.11
C HIS A 235 14.72 -2.48 3.30
N PHE A 236 14.25 -3.61 3.85
CA PHE A 236 15.02 -4.45 4.78
C PHE A 236 15.84 -5.49 4.02
N SER A 237 17.04 -5.82 4.50
CA SER A 237 17.86 -6.85 3.82
C SER A 237 17.19 -8.23 3.88
N LYS A 238 17.52 -9.11 2.93
CA LYS A 238 17.00 -10.50 2.93
C LYS A 238 17.26 -11.21 4.26
N ASP A 239 18.44 -11.02 4.82
CA ASP A 239 18.80 -11.59 6.12
C ASP A 239 18.00 -10.96 7.27
N ALA A 240 17.71 -9.65 7.20
CA ALA A 240 16.89 -8.96 8.20
C ALA A 240 15.45 -9.48 8.17
N ILE A 241 14.88 -9.68 6.98
CA ILE A 241 13.55 -10.27 6.79
C ILE A 241 13.55 -11.72 7.31
N SER A 242 14.58 -12.51 6.98
CA SER A 242 14.71 -13.89 7.46
C SER A 242 14.78 -13.97 8.98
N ASP A 243 15.55 -13.09 9.64
CA ASP A 243 15.63 -13.03 11.10
C ASP A 243 14.28 -12.61 11.71
N ALA A 244 13.60 -11.60 11.16
CA ALA A 244 12.29 -11.16 11.63
C ALA A 244 11.22 -12.26 11.52
N ASN A 245 11.23 -13.01 10.42
CA ASN A 245 10.36 -14.17 10.23
C ASN A 245 10.69 -15.29 11.22
N SER A 246 11.98 -15.54 11.46
CA SER A 246 12.42 -16.54 12.43
C SER A 246 11.97 -16.18 13.84
N ILE A 247 12.09 -14.91 14.24
CA ILE A 247 11.56 -14.40 15.51
C ILE A 247 10.06 -14.60 15.58
N SER A 248 9.33 -14.24 14.53
CA SER A 248 7.86 -14.30 14.50
C SER A 248 7.28 -15.73 14.49
N ASN A 249 8.14 -16.74 14.29
CA ASN A 249 7.78 -18.15 14.36
C ASN A 249 8.02 -18.77 15.76
N ILE A 250 8.59 -18.01 16.69
CA ILE A 250 8.87 -18.48 18.05
C ILE A 250 7.66 -18.20 18.95
N THR A 251 7.32 -19.18 19.80
CA THR A 251 6.40 -19.00 20.93
C THR A 251 7.18 -19.15 22.22
N ILE A 252 7.03 -18.18 23.12
CA ILE A 252 7.75 -18.14 24.39
C ILE A 252 6.74 -18.37 25.51
N GLU A 253 7.09 -19.27 26.43
CA GLU A 253 6.25 -19.57 27.59
C GLU A 253 5.94 -18.27 28.37
N LYS A 254 4.66 -18.06 28.72
CA LYS A 254 4.11 -16.87 29.41
C LYS A 254 4.10 -15.56 28.61
N LEU A 255 4.80 -15.47 27.48
CA LEU A 255 4.81 -14.29 26.62
C LEU A 255 3.93 -14.46 25.37
N GLY A 256 3.82 -15.69 24.87
CA GLY A 256 3.02 -16.03 23.69
C GLY A 256 3.85 -16.06 22.41
N LYS A 257 3.14 -16.04 21.27
CA LYS A 257 3.76 -16.02 19.95
C LYS A 257 4.35 -14.64 19.70
N MET A 258 5.64 -14.60 19.36
CA MET A 258 6.30 -13.36 19.00
C MET A 258 5.82 -12.89 17.62
N GLU A 259 5.68 -11.59 17.43
CA GLU A 259 5.33 -10.99 16.15
C GLU A 259 6.15 -9.72 15.92
N LEU A 260 6.88 -9.66 14.81
CA LEU A 260 7.65 -8.48 14.44
C LEU A 260 7.26 -8.03 13.03
N GLN A 261 6.57 -6.89 12.96
CA GLN A 261 6.21 -6.24 11.71
C GLN A 261 7.33 -5.29 11.28
N LEU A 262 7.68 -5.34 10.00
CA LEU A 262 8.65 -4.45 9.37
C LEU A 262 7.90 -3.43 8.49
N ILE A 263 8.25 -2.16 8.63
CA ILE A 263 7.71 -1.06 7.83
C ILE A 263 8.90 -0.31 7.24
N ASP A 264 9.09 -0.41 5.94
CA ASP A 264 10.14 0.29 5.21
C ASP A 264 9.64 1.60 4.58
N TYR A 265 10.51 2.27 3.81
CA TYR A 265 10.18 3.48 3.07
C TYR A 265 8.92 3.34 2.22
N HIS A 266 8.81 2.24 1.48
CA HIS A 266 7.69 1.98 0.59
C HIS A 266 6.39 1.78 1.37
N ASN A 267 6.45 1.05 2.49
CA ASN A 267 5.30 0.93 3.39
C ASN A 267 4.88 2.29 3.96
N ILE A 268 5.82 3.20 4.27
CA ILE A 268 5.49 4.56 4.72
C ILE A 268 4.74 5.32 3.63
N ILE A 269 5.21 5.29 2.38
CA ILE A 269 4.52 5.95 1.25
C ILE A 269 3.12 5.37 1.06
N ASP A 270 2.97 4.05 1.12
CA ASP A 270 1.67 3.37 1.04
C ASP A 270 0.70 3.84 2.15
N MET A 271 1.19 3.97 3.39
CA MET A 271 0.40 4.49 4.52
C MET A 271 0.02 5.96 4.33
N LEU A 272 0.90 6.77 3.70
CA LEU A 272 0.60 8.17 3.37
C LEU A 272 -0.51 8.29 2.32
N ASP A 273 -0.49 7.42 1.32
CA ASP A 273 -1.54 7.35 0.31
C ASP A 273 -2.90 7.03 0.93
N ILE A 274 -2.92 6.17 1.95
CA ILE A 274 -4.13 5.86 2.70
C ILE A 274 -4.56 7.03 3.58
N SER A 275 -3.66 7.59 4.38
CA SER A 275 -4.02 8.60 5.38
C SER A 275 -4.50 9.91 4.75
N ASN A 276 -4.05 10.20 3.52
CA ASN A 276 -4.56 11.34 2.74
C ASN A 276 -5.97 11.09 2.16
N THR A 277 -6.41 9.84 2.12
CA THR A 277 -7.68 9.43 1.52
C THR A 277 -8.76 9.51 2.57
N LEU A 278 -9.17 10.74 2.90
CA LEU A 278 -10.29 11.00 3.79
C LEU A 278 -11.62 10.72 3.07
N LEU A 279 -12.09 9.50 3.21
CA LEU A 279 -13.40 9.08 2.74
C LEU A 279 -14.48 9.53 3.72
N THR A 280 -15.68 9.72 3.21
CA THR A 280 -16.83 9.95 4.10
C THR A 280 -17.25 8.60 4.70
N ASP A 281 -17.59 8.60 5.99
CA ASP A 281 -18.23 7.43 6.59
C ASP A 281 -19.47 7.06 5.77
N ASN A 282 -19.62 5.78 5.45
CA ASN A 282 -20.74 5.20 4.68
C ASN A 282 -20.68 5.28 3.15
N MET A 283 -19.51 5.48 2.53
CA MET A 283 -19.41 5.30 1.07
C MET A 283 -19.70 3.84 0.69
N LYS A 284 -20.74 3.64 -0.12
CA LYS A 284 -21.09 2.38 -0.77
C LYS A 284 -20.34 2.28 -2.08
N ILE A 285 -20.16 1.06 -2.61
CA ILE A 285 -19.47 0.84 -3.89
C ILE A 285 -19.99 1.71 -5.05
N ASN A 286 -21.30 2.01 -5.08
CA ASN A 286 -21.92 2.86 -6.09
C ASN A 286 -21.55 4.36 -5.95
N ASP A 287 -21.06 4.79 -4.79
CA ASP A 287 -20.53 6.16 -4.60
C ASP A 287 -19.12 6.30 -5.20
N TRP A 288 -18.46 5.19 -5.52
CA TRP A 288 -17.11 5.16 -6.08
C TRP A 288 -17.09 4.99 -7.59
N ILE A 289 -18.08 4.26 -8.13
CA ILE A 289 -18.19 3.96 -9.55
C ILE A 289 -19.53 4.49 -10.05
N ASP A 290 -19.52 5.57 -10.85
CA ASP A 290 -20.70 6.05 -11.57
C ASP A 290 -20.95 5.17 -12.80
N ILE A 291 -21.73 4.11 -12.60
CA ILE A 291 -21.95 3.02 -13.57
C ILE A 291 -22.82 3.46 -14.78
N GLU A 292 -23.66 4.50 -14.64
CA GLU A 292 -24.58 4.89 -15.72
C GLU A 292 -23.92 5.77 -16.80
N ASN A 293 -22.76 6.39 -16.48
CA ASN A 293 -22.09 7.33 -17.37
C ASN A 293 -20.60 7.01 -17.64
N ALA A 294 -20.00 6.04 -16.95
CA ALA A 294 -18.59 5.72 -17.11
C ALA A 294 -18.36 4.69 -18.23
N TYR A 295 -17.47 5.05 -19.16
CA TYR A 295 -16.79 4.12 -20.08
C TYR A 295 -16.48 2.80 -19.37
N ASP A 296 -16.78 1.66 -20.01
CA ASP A 296 -16.33 0.36 -19.50
C ASP A 296 -14.81 0.45 -19.29
N VAL A 297 -14.36 0.32 -18.04
CA VAL A 297 -12.95 0.46 -17.65
C VAL A 297 -12.07 -0.61 -18.31
N PHE A 298 -12.71 -1.68 -18.81
CA PHE A 298 -12.11 -2.71 -19.63
C PHE A 298 -12.31 -2.47 -21.14
N GLU A 299 -13.10 -1.47 -21.57
CA GLU A 299 -13.16 -0.99 -22.96
C GLU A 299 -11.96 -0.10 -23.33
N GLY A 300 -11.38 0.64 -22.37
CA GLY A 300 -10.23 1.54 -22.54
C GLY A 300 -8.97 0.87 -23.12
N ALA A 301 -8.12 1.66 -23.78
CA ALA A 301 -7.01 1.18 -24.60
C ALA A 301 -5.96 0.38 -23.79
N MET A 302 -5.71 -0.86 -24.22
CA MET A 302 -4.61 -1.75 -23.79
C MET A 302 -3.21 -1.19 -24.10
N ARG A 303 -3.18 -0.03 -24.75
CA ARG A 303 -2.01 0.67 -25.22
C ARG A 303 -2.01 2.05 -24.56
N LEU A 304 -0.93 2.34 -23.85
CA LEU A 304 -0.74 3.54 -23.05
C LEU A 304 0.07 4.54 -23.86
N HIS A 305 -0.42 5.77 -23.95
CA HIS A 305 0.33 6.86 -24.57
C HIS A 305 1.62 7.16 -23.78
N GLU A 306 2.66 7.65 -24.45
CA GLU A 306 3.94 7.99 -23.82
C GLU A 306 3.76 8.95 -22.62
N ASP A 307 2.85 9.92 -22.73
CA ASP A 307 2.59 10.88 -21.66
C ASP A 307 2.09 10.20 -20.38
N PHE A 308 1.26 9.16 -20.50
CA PHE A 308 0.82 8.38 -19.35
C PHE A 308 2.02 7.65 -18.71
N VAL A 309 2.88 7.04 -19.53
CA VAL A 309 4.07 6.33 -19.05
C VAL A 309 5.07 7.28 -18.36
N LYS A 310 5.22 8.50 -18.88
CA LYS A 310 6.06 9.56 -18.28
C LYS A 310 5.59 9.97 -16.88
N MET A 311 4.32 9.75 -16.52
CA MET A 311 3.85 10.01 -15.15
C MET A 311 4.45 9.04 -14.11
N PHE A 312 5.05 7.93 -14.56
CA PHE A 312 5.63 6.88 -13.71
C PHE A 312 7.16 6.72 -13.89
N LYS A 313 7.81 7.63 -14.63
CA LYS A 313 9.27 7.66 -14.88
C LYS A 313 9.87 8.91 -14.27
#